data_AF-A0A482R8Q3-F1
#
_entry.id   AF-A0A482R8Q3-F1
#
_cell.length_a   1.000
_cell.length_b   1.000
_cell.length_c   1.000
_cell.angle_alpha   90.00
_cell.angle_beta   90.00
_cell.angle_gamma   90.00
#
_symmetry.space_group_name_H-M   'P 1'
#
loop_
_entity.id
_entity.type
_entity.pdbx_description
1 polymer ?
#
loop_
_entity_poly.entity_id
_entity_poly.type
_entity_poly.pdbx_seq_one_letter_code
_entity_poly.pdbx_strand_id
1 'polypeptide(L)'
;MCVQLREPFPTSFRVAIIADLDKRSKRKDAGGKDVWHSRYVTATLTRTGSAYALQWDAEAEVETAHNEAGRGCELSELVLFEGKLFTFDDRTGIMFEVVHPASSAATGLQAPGIVPRNIFMEGDGNTDKGFKIEWATVKDGDLYVGSFGKEFTDNAGNIAHSNNLWVKRVKPDGTVHHLDWKPHYDTMRAKLGYPHPEYVLTGATPARAARACVPVCVRPVRPHAPRACPARMDACPSPSRVQLPAA
;
A
#
# COMPACT_ATOMS: atom_id res chain seq x y z
N MET A 1 -19.29 -5.51 -44.62
CA MET A 1 -17.87 -5.72 -44.26
C MET A 1 -17.53 -4.67 -43.21
N CYS A 2 -17.51 -5.05 -41.92
CA CYS A 2 -17.24 -4.10 -40.82
C CYS A 2 -15.79 -4.31 -40.38
N VAL A 3 -14.91 -3.40 -40.79
CA VAL A 3 -13.52 -3.38 -40.32
C VAL A 3 -13.52 -2.66 -38.98
N GLN A 4 -13.55 -3.42 -37.88
CA GLN A 4 -13.15 -2.88 -36.58
C GLN A 4 -11.65 -2.63 -36.65
N LEU A 5 -11.24 -1.39 -36.96
CA LEU A 5 -9.89 -0.92 -36.69
C LEU A 5 -9.73 -0.92 -35.17
N ARG A 6 -9.19 -2.01 -34.62
CA ARG A 6 -8.64 -1.97 -33.26
C ARG A 6 -7.39 -1.13 -33.37
N GLU A 7 -7.44 0.08 -32.80
CA GLU A 7 -6.24 0.88 -32.58
C GLU A 7 -5.14 -0.03 -32.02
N PRO A 8 -3.92 0.00 -32.59
CA PRO A 8 -2.83 -0.81 -32.07
C PRO A 8 -2.65 -0.48 -30.59
N PHE A 9 -2.51 -1.52 -29.76
CA PHE A 9 -2.23 -1.32 -28.34
C PHE A 9 -1.03 -0.37 -28.20
N PRO A 10 -1.12 0.66 -27.33
CA PRO A 10 -0.02 1.58 -27.13
C PRO A 10 1.25 0.81 -26.80
N THR A 11 2.35 1.21 -27.43
CA THR A 11 3.69 0.67 -27.13
C THR A 11 4.40 1.49 -26.06
N SER A 12 3.80 2.58 -25.58
CA SER A 12 4.34 3.47 -24.57
C SER A 12 3.27 3.86 -23.55
N PHE A 13 3.64 3.82 -22.27
CA PHE A 13 2.77 4.14 -21.15
C PHE A 13 3.48 5.07 -20.17
N ARG A 14 2.75 6.02 -19.60
CA ARG A 14 3.22 6.78 -18.44
C ARG A 14 2.91 5.99 -17.19
N VAL A 15 3.93 5.83 -16.35
CA VAL A 15 3.82 5.17 -15.05
C VAL A 15 4.34 6.11 -13.98
N ALA A 16 3.91 5.87 -12.75
CA ALA A 16 4.33 6.63 -11.59
C ALA A 16 4.53 5.65 -10.43
N ILE A 17 5.51 5.96 -9.59
CA ILE A 17 5.73 5.26 -8.32
C ILE A 17 5.87 6.30 -7.22
N ILE A 18 5.45 5.91 -6.02
CA ILE A 18 5.52 6.72 -4.82
C ILE A 18 6.09 5.88 -3.68
N ALA A 19 6.88 6.50 -2.82
CA ALA A 19 7.59 5.78 -1.77
C ALA A 19 6.84 5.80 -0.44
N ASP A 20 6.82 4.66 0.23
CA ASP A 20 6.65 4.62 1.68
C ASP A 20 8.04 4.67 2.33
N LEU A 21 8.31 5.72 3.11
CA LEU A 21 9.57 5.90 3.83
C LEU A 21 9.51 5.42 5.28
N ASP A 22 8.37 4.85 5.70
CA ASP A 22 8.03 4.58 7.10
C ASP A 22 8.27 5.84 7.95
N LYS A 23 8.82 5.65 9.17
CA LYS A 23 9.23 6.71 10.10
C LYS A 23 10.26 7.69 9.53
N ARG A 24 10.93 7.38 8.40
CA ARG A 24 11.89 8.29 7.76
C ARG A 24 11.21 9.37 6.93
N SER A 25 9.89 9.33 6.77
CA SER A 25 9.13 10.44 6.19
C SER A 25 9.23 11.72 7.03
N LYS A 26 9.44 11.61 8.35
CA LYS A 26 9.52 12.77 9.24
C LYS A 26 10.83 13.55 9.08
N ARG A 27 10.74 14.87 8.95
CA ARG A 27 11.87 15.82 8.96
C ARG A 27 11.48 17.18 9.54
N LYS A 28 12.43 18.11 9.57
CA LYS A 28 12.20 19.53 9.88
C LYS A 28 12.14 20.37 8.60
N ASP A 29 11.17 21.27 8.50
CA ASP A 29 11.17 22.32 7.48
C ASP A 29 12.21 23.42 7.82
N ALA A 30 12.34 24.40 6.93
CA ALA A 30 13.24 25.55 7.13
C ALA A 30 12.92 26.38 8.40
N GLY A 31 11.68 26.29 8.91
CA GLY A 31 11.22 26.94 10.14
C GLY A 31 11.36 26.06 11.39
N GLY A 32 11.90 24.85 11.29
CA GLY A 32 12.06 23.91 12.40
C GLY A 32 10.79 23.15 12.80
N LYS A 33 9.71 23.24 12.02
CA LYS A 33 8.46 22.50 12.24
C LYS A 33 8.57 21.08 11.69
N ASP A 34 7.86 20.15 12.32
CA ASP A 34 7.76 18.79 11.80
C ASP A 34 6.93 18.76 10.51
N VAL A 35 7.45 18.07 9.51
CA VAL A 35 6.83 17.82 8.20
C VAL A 35 7.11 16.37 7.81
N TRP A 36 6.19 15.76 7.08
CA TRP A 36 6.33 14.41 6.55
C TRP A 36 6.40 14.44 5.03
N HIS A 37 7.37 13.72 4.46
CA HIS A 37 7.65 13.72 3.02
C HIS A 37 7.72 12.31 2.45
N SER A 38 7.54 12.23 1.14
CA SER A 38 7.71 11.04 0.32
C SER A 38 8.38 11.41 -1.01
N ARG A 39 8.89 10.40 -1.71
CA ARG A 39 9.48 10.51 -3.04
C ARG A 39 8.49 10.06 -4.08
N TYR A 40 8.38 10.83 -5.14
CA TYR A 40 7.49 10.57 -6.25
C TYR A 40 8.27 10.68 -7.55
N VAL A 41 8.18 9.66 -8.39
CA VAL A 41 8.84 9.68 -9.70
C VAL A 41 7.94 9.08 -10.75
N THR A 42 7.94 9.71 -11.92
CA THR A 42 7.26 9.22 -13.11
C THR A 42 8.25 8.63 -14.10
N ALA A 43 7.76 7.77 -14.97
CA ALA A 43 8.56 7.18 -16.02
C ALA A 43 7.74 6.88 -17.26
N THR A 44 8.44 6.69 -18.38
CA THR A 44 7.86 6.17 -19.62
C THR A 44 8.25 4.70 -19.74
N LEU A 45 7.25 3.80 -19.70
CA LEU A 45 7.39 2.38 -19.96
C LEU A 45 7.14 2.12 -21.45
N THR A 46 8.18 1.70 -22.17
CA THR A 46 8.11 1.38 -23.60
C THR A 46 8.24 -0.11 -23.82
N ARG A 47 7.38 -0.67 -24.67
CA ARG A 47 7.43 -2.06 -25.11
C ARG A 47 7.91 -2.14 -26.56
N THR A 48 8.97 -2.91 -26.79
CA THR A 48 9.51 -3.21 -28.12
C THR A 48 9.52 -4.73 -28.31
N GLY A 49 8.54 -5.26 -29.05
CA GLY A 49 8.35 -6.70 -29.19
C GLY A 49 7.99 -7.36 -27.84
N SER A 50 8.88 -8.18 -27.31
CA SER A 50 8.79 -8.79 -25.97
C SER A 50 9.61 -8.08 -24.89
N ALA A 51 10.40 -7.07 -25.25
CA ALA A 51 11.23 -6.32 -24.32
C ALA A 51 10.47 -5.11 -23.75
N TYR A 52 10.78 -4.77 -22.50
CA TYR A 52 10.28 -3.59 -21.80
C TYR A 52 11.45 -2.73 -21.35
N ALA A 53 11.34 -1.43 -21.55
CA ALA A 53 12.32 -0.44 -21.11
C ALA A 53 11.62 0.65 -20.31
N LEU A 54 12.27 1.13 -19.25
CA LEU A 54 11.74 2.17 -18.38
C LEU A 54 12.70 3.35 -18.39
N GLN A 55 12.19 4.52 -18.80
CA GLN A 55 12.93 5.78 -18.75
C GLN A 55 12.36 6.64 -17.63
N TRP A 56 13.15 6.84 -16.58
CA TRP A 56 12.78 7.66 -15.42
C TRP A 56 12.89 9.14 -15.71
N ASP A 57 11.95 9.91 -15.19
CA ASP A 57 12.05 11.37 -15.11
C ASP A 57 12.82 11.78 -13.84
N ALA A 58 12.93 13.08 -13.62
CA ALA A 58 13.49 13.61 -12.37
C ALA A 58 12.61 13.21 -11.17
N GLU A 59 13.24 12.73 -10.10
CA GLU A 59 12.56 12.49 -8.82
C GLU A 59 12.05 13.82 -8.27
N ALA A 60 10.78 13.82 -7.86
CA ALA A 60 10.14 14.91 -7.14
C ALA A 60 9.88 14.48 -5.70
N GLU A 61 9.66 15.48 -4.86
CA GLU A 61 9.29 15.27 -3.48
C GLU A 61 7.89 15.81 -3.22
N VAL A 62 7.12 15.07 -2.44
CA VAL A 62 5.79 15.48 -1.96
C VAL A 62 5.80 15.53 -0.44
N GLU A 63 5.08 16.48 0.14
CA GLU A 63 5.06 16.68 1.58
C GLU A 63 3.68 17.06 2.13
N THR A 64 3.50 16.82 3.42
CA THR A 64 2.30 17.19 4.17
C THR A 64 2.64 17.47 5.63
N ALA A 65 1.87 18.37 6.25
CA ALA A 65 1.90 18.60 7.69
C ALA A 65 0.92 17.67 8.44
N HIS A 66 0.01 17.00 7.72
CA HIS A 66 -0.93 16.05 8.30
C HIS A 66 -0.19 14.83 8.85
N ASN A 67 -0.51 14.46 10.08
CA ASN A 67 0.07 13.31 10.76
C ASN A 67 -0.91 12.79 11.82
N GLU A 68 -0.76 11.51 12.15
CA GLU A 68 -1.40 10.85 13.28
C GLU A 68 -0.30 10.35 14.22
N ALA A 69 -0.33 10.79 15.47
CA ALA A 69 0.66 10.42 16.50
C ALA A 69 2.13 10.59 16.03
N GLY A 70 2.41 11.65 15.26
CA GLY A 70 3.76 11.97 14.79
C GLY A 70 4.24 11.14 13.59
N ARG A 71 3.33 10.41 12.91
CA ARG A 71 3.60 9.69 11.66
C ARG A 71 2.64 10.16 10.56
N GLY A 72 3.13 10.26 9.34
CA GLY A 72 2.35 10.68 8.18
C GLY A 72 3.17 10.55 6.91
N CYS A 73 2.52 10.76 5.77
CA CYS A 73 3.13 10.59 4.44
C CYS A 73 3.78 9.19 4.25
N GLU A 74 3.19 8.15 4.83
CA GLU A 74 3.58 6.76 4.61
C GLU A 74 2.66 6.20 3.52
N LEU A 75 3.07 6.43 2.27
CA LEU A 75 2.20 6.35 1.10
C LEU A 75 2.21 4.94 0.50
N SER A 76 1.16 4.16 0.77
CA SER A 76 1.15 2.72 0.50
C SER A 76 0.48 2.29 -0.81
N GLU A 77 -0.06 3.22 -1.60
CA GLU A 77 -0.73 2.92 -2.88
C GLU A 77 -0.79 4.14 -3.81
N LEU A 78 -0.94 3.89 -5.12
CA LEU A 78 -1.15 4.89 -6.16
C LEU A 78 -2.18 4.43 -7.21
N VAL A 79 -3.31 5.13 -7.34
CA VAL A 79 -4.42 4.72 -8.22
C VAL A 79 -4.98 5.88 -9.05
N LEU A 80 -5.36 5.60 -10.30
CA LEU A 80 -6.13 6.52 -11.13
C LEU A 80 -7.64 6.31 -10.89
N PHE A 81 -8.34 7.37 -10.51
CA PHE A 81 -9.79 7.37 -10.29
C PHE A 81 -10.38 8.71 -10.74
N GLU A 82 -11.48 8.69 -11.50
CA GLU A 82 -12.14 9.91 -12.02
C GLU A 82 -11.16 10.90 -12.71
N GLY A 83 -10.21 10.38 -13.48
CA GLY A 83 -9.20 11.17 -14.20
C GLY A 83 -8.13 11.82 -13.32
N LYS A 84 -8.08 11.48 -12.03
CA LYS A 84 -7.13 12.01 -11.05
C LYS A 84 -6.25 10.89 -10.50
N LEU A 85 -5.04 11.25 -10.09
CA LEU A 85 -4.09 10.34 -9.46
C LEU A 85 -4.20 10.48 -7.94
N PHE A 86 -4.44 9.38 -7.24
CA PHE A 86 -4.60 9.35 -5.79
C PHE A 86 -3.54 8.48 -5.12
N THR A 87 -3.08 8.91 -3.96
CA THR A 87 -2.23 8.16 -3.05
C THR A 87 -2.81 8.20 -1.64
N PHE A 88 -2.33 7.32 -0.74
CA PHE A 88 -2.99 7.06 0.54
C PHE A 88 -1.97 6.92 1.64
N ASP A 89 -2.13 7.66 2.72
CA ASP A 89 -1.29 7.58 3.91
C ASP A 89 -1.85 6.53 4.88
N ASP A 90 -1.11 5.45 5.11
CA ASP A 90 -1.55 4.32 5.95
C ASP A 90 -1.58 4.65 7.46
N ARG A 91 -1.10 5.84 7.82
CA ARG A 91 -1.13 6.34 9.20
C ARG A 91 -2.39 7.12 9.45
N THR A 92 -2.60 8.17 8.68
CA THR A 92 -3.71 9.10 8.88
C THR A 92 -5.02 8.62 8.25
N GLY A 93 -4.95 7.65 7.33
CA GLY A 93 -6.08 7.24 6.51
C GLY A 93 -6.49 8.28 5.47
N ILE A 94 -5.65 9.30 5.21
CA ILE A 94 -5.95 10.36 4.24
C ILE A 94 -5.70 9.85 2.82
N MET A 95 -6.69 10.07 1.96
CA MET A 95 -6.56 9.99 0.51
C MET A 95 -6.14 11.35 -0.04
N PHE A 96 -4.95 11.39 -0.61
CA PHE A 96 -4.40 12.56 -1.26
C PHE A 96 -4.54 12.46 -2.78
N GLU A 97 -4.92 13.55 -3.44
CA GLU A 97 -4.71 13.71 -4.88
C GLU A 97 -3.26 14.16 -5.13
N VAL A 98 -2.54 13.46 -6.01
CA VAL A 98 -1.24 13.89 -6.53
C VAL A 98 -1.50 14.88 -7.66
N VAL A 99 -1.18 16.15 -7.41
CA VAL A 99 -1.45 17.26 -8.32
C VAL A 99 -0.15 17.71 -8.99
N HIS A 100 -0.14 17.75 -10.32
CA HIS A 100 0.99 18.26 -11.08
C HIS A 100 0.79 19.74 -11.45
N PRO A 101 1.86 20.57 -11.45
CA PRO A 101 1.80 21.97 -11.89
C PRO A 101 1.16 22.15 -13.27
N ALA A 102 1.53 21.27 -14.22
CA ALA A 102 1.05 21.32 -15.60
C ALA A 102 -0.43 20.93 -15.74
N SER A 103 -1.01 20.21 -14.77
CA SER A 103 -2.40 19.75 -14.82
C SER A 103 -3.36 20.65 -14.03
N SER A 104 -2.86 21.65 -13.30
CA SER A 104 -3.72 22.52 -12.51
C SER A 104 -3.17 23.95 -12.41
N ALA A 105 -3.59 24.79 -13.37
CA ALA A 105 -3.35 26.24 -13.36
C ALA A 105 -3.87 26.93 -12.08
N ALA A 106 -4.74 26.27 -11.30
CA ALA A 106 -5.36 26.79 -10.09
C ALA A 106 -4.56 26.53 -8.80
N THR A 107 -3.49 25.72 -8.82
CA THR A 107 -2.81 25.30 -7.58
C THR A 107 -1.65 26.17 -7.15
N GLY A 108 -1.06 26.94 -8.06
CA GLY A 108 0.17 27.71 -7.78
C GLY A 108 1.39 26.85 -7.43
N LEU A 109 1.30 25.52 -7.57
CA LEU A 109 2.39 24.60 -7.28
C LEU A 109 3.48 24.72 -8.34
N GLN A 110 4.74 24.70 -7.91
CA GLN A 110 5.91 24.71 -8.79
C GLN A 110 6.47 23.30 -9.05
N ALA A 111 6.09 22.33 -8.23
CA ALA A 111 6.45 20.92 -8.31
C ALA A 111 5.20 20.06 -8.02
N PRO A 112 5.21 18.75 -8.31
CA PRO A 112 4.15 17.85 -7.86
C PRO A 112 3.89 18.00 -6.36
N GLY A 113 2.62 18.00 -5.97
CA GLY A 113 2.21 18.09 -4.58
C GLY A 113 1.09 17.11 -4.27
N ILE A 114 0.78 16.93 -2.99
CA ILE A 114 -0.32 16.10 -2.50
C ILE A 114 -1.37 16.96 -1.81
N VAL A 115 -2.64 16.77 -2.16
CA VAL A 115 -3.76 17.56 -1.60
C VAL A 115 -4.79 16.62 -0.98
N PRO A 116 -5.12 16.75 0.32
CA PRO A 116 -6.13 15.91 0.97
C PRO A 116 -7.50 16.03 0.27
N ARG A 117 -8.14 14.89 -0.02
CA ARG A 117 -9.50 14.84 -0.58
C ARG A 117 -10.49 14.13 0.33
N ASN A 118 -10.08 13.04 0.95
CA ASN A 118 -10.89 12.29 1.92
C ASN A 118 -10.02 11.79 3.08
N ILE A 119 -10.66 11.45 4.20
CA ILE A 119 -10.05 10.73 5.32
C ILE A 119 -10.91 9.51 5.64
N PHE A 120 -10.26 8.38 5.87
CA PHE A 120 -10.93 7.12 6.20
C PHE A 120 -10.54 6.69 7.61
N MET A 121 -11.54 6.42 8.46
CA MET A 121 -11.31 5.83 9.78
C MET A 121 -11.33 4.30 9.69
N GLU A 122 -10.64 3.63 10.61
CA GLU A 122 -10.59 2.17 10.61
C GLU A 122 -11.97 1.51 10.83
N GLY A 123 -12.07 0.24 10.46
CA GLY A 123 -13.30 -0.53 10.69
C GLY A 123 -14.50 0.01 9.93
N ASP A 124 -15.63 0.07 10.63
CA ASP A 124 -16.93 0.55 10.15
C ASP A 124 -17.00 2.07 9.99
N GLY A 125 -15.92 2.79 10.34
CA GLY A 125 -15.82 4.24 10.26
C GLY A 125 -16.08 4.97 11.58
N ASN A 126 -16.50 4.28 12.64
CA ASN A 126 -16.82 4.87 13.94
C ASN A 126 -15.66 4.75 14.94
N THR A 127 -14.44 5.08 14.50
CA THR A 127 -13.22 5.07 15.31
C THR A 127 -12.48 6.41 15.19
N ASP A 128 -11.63 6.72 16.16
CA ASP A 128 -10.77 7.91 16.15
C ASP A 128 -9.41 7.69 15.48
N LYS A 129 -9.10 6.44 15.10
CA LYS A 129 -7.87 6.04 14.42
C LYS A 129 -8.03 5.96 12.89
N GLY A 130 -7.04 6.50 12.19
CA GLY A 130 -6.89 6.45 10.75
C GLY A 130 -6.86 5.02 10.21
N PHE A 131 -7.48 4.82 9.05
CA PHE A 131 -7.51 3.54 8.40
C PHE A 131 -6.13 3.20 7.83
N LYS A 132 -5.59 2.04 8.20
CA LYS A 132 -4.34 1.55 7.63
C LYS A 132 -4.57 1.06 6.20
N ILE A 133 -4.38 1.95 5.23
CA ILE A 133 -4.62 1.69 3.81
C ILE A 133 -3.42 0.99 3.21
N GLU A 134 -3.65 -0.12 2.52
CA GLU A 134 -2.58 -0.98 1.99
C GLU A 134 -2.81 -1.31 0.52
N TRP A 135 -4.01 -1.08 -0.01
CA TRP A 135 -4.32 -1.26 -1.42
C TRP A 135 -5.54 -0.43 -1.82
N ALA A 136 -5.61 -0.11 -3.11
CA ALA A 136 -6.78 0.50 -3.71
C ALA A 136 -6.99 0.00 -5.13
N THR A 137 -8.24 -0.06 -5.58
CA THR A 137 -8.58 -0.49 -6.94
C THR A 137 -9.89 0.12 -7.40
N VAL A 138 -10.07 0.27 -8.70
CA VAL A 138 -11.32 0.77 -9.28
C VAL A 138 -12.10 -0.40 -9.87
N LYS A 139 -13.37 -0.53 -9.48
CA LYS A 139 -14.28 -1.55 -9.98
C LYS A 139 -15.67 -0.96 -10.17
N ASP A 140 -16.23 -1.17 -11.36
CA ASP A 140 -17.58 -0.73 -11.74
C ASP A 140 -17.82 0.78 -11.51
N GLY A 141 -16.77 1.59 -11.70
CA GLY A 141 -16.81 3.05 -11.50
C GLY A 141 -16.64 3.51 -10.05
N ASP A 142 -16.52 2.60 -9.08
CA ASP A 142 -16.25 2.93 -7.68
C ASP A 142 -14.79 2.63 -7.33
N LEU A 143 -14.20 3.45 -6.46
CA LEU A 143 -12.89 3.21 -5.85
C LEU A 143 -13.06 2.38 -4.58
N TYR A 144 -12.35 1.27 -4.48
CA TYR A 144 -12.28 0.43 -3.29
C TYR A 144 -10.91 0.61 -2.65
N VAL A 145 -10.89 0.86 -1.34
CA VAL A 145 -9.69 1.10 -0.54
C VAL A 145 -9.71 0.13 0.63
N GLY A 146 -8.68 -0.69 0.78
CA GLY A 146 -8.63 -1.71 1.82
C GLY A 146 -7.36 -1.68 2.64
N SER A 147 -7.44 -2.39 3.76
CA SER A 147 -6.32 -2.63 4.65
C SER A 147 -5.70 -4.00 4.38
N PHE A 148 -4.75 -4.41 5.23
CA PHE A 148 -3.95 -5.61 5.03
C PHE A 148 -4.71 -6.94 5.21
N GLY A 149 -5.99 -6.91 5.60
CA GLY A 149 -6.88 -8.06 5.44
C GLY A 149 -6.74 -9.17 6.48
N LYS A 150 -6.30 -8.86 7.71
CA LYS A 150 -6.36 -9.79 8.86
C LYS A 150 -6.79 -9.10 10.15
N GLU A 151 -7.19 -9.90 11.13
CA GLU A 151 -7.47 -9.43 12.49
C GLU A 151 -6.24 -8.72 13.11
N PHE A 152 -6.48 -7.65 13.86
CA PHE A 152 -5.44 -7.04 14.69
C PHE A 152 -5.28 -7.86 15.96
N THR A 153 -4.04 -8.19 16.28
CA THR A 153 -3.70 -9.01 17.45
C THR A 153 -2.88 -8.21 18.43
N ASP A 154 -3.11 -8.40 19.72
CA ASP A 154 -2.24 -7.89 20.77
C ASP A 154 -0.87 -8.61 20.77
N ASN A 155 0.04 -8.20 21.66
CA ASN A 155 1.37 -8.81 21.78
C ASN A 155 1.34 -10.27 22.26
N ALA A 156 0.23 -10.74 22.82
CA ALA A 156 0.03 -12.12 23.24
C ALA A 156 -0.59 -12.99 22.12
N GLY A 157 -0.95 -12.38 20.98
CA GLY A 157 -1.56 -13.06 19.84
C GLY A 157 -3.08 -13.16 19.93
N ASN A 158 -3.73 -12.54 20.92
CA ASN A 158 -5.19 -12.51 21.01
C ASN A 158 -5.74 -11.51 20.00
N ILE A 159 -6.88 -11.83 19.37
CA ILE A 159 -7.58 -10.88 18.50
C ILE A 159 -8.14 -9.75 19.34
N ALA A 160 -7.66 -8.53 19.09
CA ALA A 160 -8.18 -7.33 19.73
C ALA A 160 -9.36 -6.74 18.95
N HIS A 161 -9.29 -6.71 17.61
CA HIS A 161 -10.37 -6.23 16.74
C HIS A 161 -10.20 -6.69 15.28
N SER A 162 -11.24 -6.52 14.47
CA SER A 162 -11.31 -6.90 13.05
C SER A 162 -11.25 -5.71 12.08
N ASN A 163 -10.88 -4.52 12.54
CA ASN A 163 -10.99 -3.27 11.75
C ASN A 163 -10.23 -3.30 10.40
N ASN A 164 -9.15 -4.08 10.28
CA ASN A 164 -8.38 -4.21 9.03
C ASN A 164 -9.02 -5.17 8.01
N LEU A 165 -10.17 -5.77 8.34
CA LEU A 165 -10.97 -6.58 7.44
C LEU A 165 -12.08 -5.78 6.73
N TRP A 166 -12.19 -4.49 7.03
CA TRP A 166 -13.12 -3.59 6.36
C TRP A 166 -12.53 -3.03 5.06
N VAL A 167 -13.38 -2.63 4.13
CA VAL A 167 -13.03 -1.94 2.88
C VAL A 167 -13.89 -0.69 2.73
N LYS A 168 -13.30 0.40 2.27
CA LYS A 168 -13.99 1.65 1.96
C LYS A 168 -14.32 1.66 0.47
N ARG A 169 -15.58 1.94 0.13
CA ARG A 169 -16.03 2.13 -1.25
C ARG A 169 -16.38 3.60 -1.44
N VAL A 170 -15.64 4.28 -2.30
CA VAL A 170 -15.80 5.68 -2.65
C VAL A 170 -16.45 5.77 -4.02
N LYS A 171 -17.60 6.44 -4.08
CA LYS A 171 -18.30 6.73 -5.33
C LYS A 171 -17.66 7.93 -6.04
N PRO A 172 -17.91 8.13 -7.36
CA PRO A 172 -17.46 9.32 -8.09
C PRO A 172 -17.90 10.66 -7.47
N ASP A 173 -19.04 10.67 -6.77
CA ASP A 173 -19.55 11.86 -6.06
C ASP A 173 -18.87 12.12 -4.70
N GLY A 174 -17.91 11.28 -4.30
CA GLY A 174 -17.20 11.36 -3.02
C GLY A 174 -17.89 10.65 -1.85
N THR A 175 -19.07 10.06 -2.05
CA THR A 175 -19.76 9.29 -1.01
C THR A 175 -18.93 8.08 -0.60
N VAL A 176 -18.77 7.89 0.70
CA VAL A 176 -18.00 6.77 1.27
C VAL A 176 -18.94 5.75 1.92
N HIS A 177 -18.76 4.48 1.59
CA HIS A 177 -19.40 3.35 2.25
C HIS A 177 -18.37 2.46 2.92
N HIS A 178 -18.71 1.91 4.08
CA HIS A 178 -17.87 1.01 4.85
C HIS A 178 -18.42 -0.41 4.70
N LEU A 179 -17.61 -1.31 4.14
CA LEU A 179 -18.00 -2.67 3.80
C LEU A 179 -17.25 -3.65 4.68
N ASP A 180 -17.97 -4.49 5.43
CA ASP A 180 -17.36 -5.62 6.12
C ASP A 180 -16.93 -6.67 5.08
N TRP A 181 -15.62 -6.80 4.89
CA TRP A 181 -15.02 -7.72 3.94
C TRP A 181 -14.50 -8.99 4.60
N LYS A 182 -14.73 -9.21 5.90
CA LYS A 182 -14.30 -10.42 6.60
C LYS A 182 -14.72 -11.71 5.87
N PRO A 183 -15.96 -11.90 5.40
CA PRO A 183 -16.33 -13.12 4.67
C PRO A 183 -15.53 -13.34 3.39
N HIS A 184 -15.11 -12.25 2.73
CA HIS A 184 -14.30 -12.31 1.51
C HIS A 184 -12.85 -12.71 1.81
N TYR A 185 -12.24 -12.10 2.82
CA TYR A 185 -10.90 -12.49 3.29
C TYR A 185 -10.89 -13.93 3.80
N ASP A 186 -11.93 -14.35 4.52
CA ASP A 186 -12.11 -15.74 5.00
C ASP A 186 -12.15 -16.73 3.84
N THR A 187 -12.94 -16.43 2.82
CA THR A 187 -13.02 -17.25 1.61
C THR A 187 -11.67 -17.30 0.87
N MET A 188 -10.97 -16.17 0.80
CA MET A 188 -9.67 -16.08 0.13
C MET A 188 -8.61 -16.92 0.85
N ARG A 189 -8.47 -16.75 2.17
CA ARG A 189 -7.48 -17.49 2.97
C ARG A 189 -7.77 -19.00 2.96
N ALA A 190 -9.03 -19.41 3.03
CA ALA A 190 -9.42 -20.82 2.93
C ALA A 190 -9.04 -21.43 1.57
N LYS A 191 -9.29 -20.72 0.45
CA LYS A 191 -8.93 -21.20 -0.89
C LYS A 191 -7.42 -21.28 -1.13
N LEU A 192 -6.65 -20.45 -0.44
CA LEU A 192 -5.19 -20.49 -0.50
C LEU A 192 -4.59 -21.58 0.40
N GLY A 193 -5.42 -22.29 1.19
CA GLY A 193 -4.96 -23.32 2.12
C GLY A 193 -4.46 -22.78 3.47
N TYR A 194 -4.87 -21.57 3.82
CA TYR A 194 -4.51 -20.89 5.08
C TYR A 194 -5.75 -20.46 5.87
N PRO A 195 -6.66 -21.38 6.25
CA PRO A 195 -7.80 -21.03 7.07
C PRO A 195 -7.34 -20.50 8.44
N HIS A 196 -8.24 -19.77 9.14
CA HIS A 196 -7.96 -19.31 10.50
C HIS A 196 -7.43 -20.46 11.40
N PRO A 197 -6.38 -20.25 12.22
CA PRO A 197 -5.76 -18.97 12.63
C PRO A 197 -4.71 -18.39 11.67
N GLU A 198 -4.51 -19.01 10.52
CA GLU A 198 -3.56 -18.54 9.51
C GLU A 198 -4.13 -17.34 8.75
N TYR A 199 -3.24 -16.59 8.10
CA TYR A 199 -3.60 -15.33 7.47
C TYR A 199 -2.81 -15.05 6.19
N VAL A 200 -3.43 -14.20 5.38
CA VAL A 200 -2.90 -13.66 4.14
C VAL A 200 -2.88 -12.14 4.27
N LEU A 201 -1.72 -11.53 4.06
CA LEU A 201 -1.60 -10.08 4.00
C LEU A 201 -1.76 -9.62 2.56
N THR A 202 -2.65 -8.65 2.33
CA THR A 202 -2.86 -8.04 1.01
C THR A 202 -2.30 -6.62 1.00
N GLY A 203 -1.55 -6.27 -0.03
CA GLY A 203 -1.05 -4.90 -0.22
C GLY A 203 -1.03 -4.46 -1.69
N ALA A 204 -1.78 -5.17 -2.55
CA ALA A 204 -2.05 -4.76 -3.93
C ALA A 204 -3.25 -5.56 -4.48
N THR A 205 -4.10 -4.90 -5.28
CA THR A 205 -5.16 -5.59 -6.04
C THR A 205 -5.22 -5.09 -7.49
N PRO A 206 -5.16 -5.98 -8.51
CA PRO A 206 -5.22 -5.57 -9.92
C PRO A 206 -6.57 -4.96 -10.32
N ALA A 207 -6.52 -3.99 -11.23
CA ALA A 207 -7.66 -3.14 -11.64
C ALA A 207 -8.63 -3.74 -12.67
N ARG A 208 -8.55 -5.04 -13.02
CA ARG A 208 -9.36 -5.61 -14.11
C ARG A 208 -10.09 -6.87 -13.69
N ALA A 209 -11.42 -6.87 -13.88
CA ALA A 209 -12.48 -7.91 -13.96
C ALA A 209 -12.27 -9.36 -13.43
N ALA A 210 -11.06 -9.85 -13.28
CA ALA A 210 -10.72 -11.05 -12.53
C ALA A 210 -10.64 -10.72 -11.04
N ARG A 211 -11.19 -11.62 -10.21
CA ARG A 211 -11.03 -11.63 -8.75
C ARG A 211 -9.59 -12.01 -8.36
N ALA A 212 -8.62 -11.21 -8.79
CA ALA A 212 -7.23 -11.40 -8.43
C ALA A 212 -6.88 -10.43 -7.32
N CYS A 213 -6.31 -10.94 -6.23
CA CYS A 213 -5.62 -10.16 -5.21
C CYS A 213 -4.17 -10.62 -5.24
N VAL A 214 -3.22 -9.71 -5.07
CA VAL A 214 -1.81 -10.08 -4.98
C VAL A 214 -1.45 -10.07 -3.50
N PRO A 215 -1.39 -11.26 -2.85
CA PRO A 215 -0.96 -11.32 -1.46
C PRO A 215 0.51 -10.91 -1.38
N VAL A 216 0.81 -10.01 -0.45
CA VAL A 216 2.17 -9.53 -0.18
C VAL A 216 2.91 -10.50 0.74
N CYS A 217 2.17 -11.20 1.62
CA CYS A 217 2.75 -12.18 2.53
C CYS A 217 1.73 -13.26 2.91
N VAL A 218 2.18 -14.49 3.06
CA VAL A 218 1.38 -15.62 3.55
C VAL A 218 2.17 -16.30 4.66
N ARG A 219 1.56 -16.49 5.84
CA ARG A 219 2.26 -17.07 7.00
C ARG A 219 1.42 -18.14 7.71
N PRO A 220 1.94 -19.38 7.86
CA PRO A 220 1.36 -20.36 8.76
C PRO A 220 1.64 -19.96 10.23
N VAL A 221 0.67 -20.20 11.12
CA VAL A 221 0.87 -20.01 12.57
C VAL A 221 1.73 -21.16 13.08
N ARG A 222 2.96 -20.88 13.53
CA ARG A 222 3.74 -21.90 14.24
C ARG A 222 3.08 -22.14 15.60
N PRO A 223 2.83 -23.39 16.00
CA PRO A 223 2.45 -23.66 17.39
C PRO A 223 3.57 -23.17 18.31
N HIS A 224 3.21 -22.43 19.36
CA HIS A 224 4.11 -22.21 20.47
C HIS A 224 4.40 -23.56 21.12
N ALA A 225 5.47 -24.21 20.69
CA ALA A 225 6.09 -25.23 21.52
C ALA A 225 6.60 -24.53 22.78
N PRO A 226 6.17 -24.94 24.00
CA PRO A 226 6.79 -24.42 25.20
C PRO A 226 8.28 -24.76 25.12
N ARG A 227 9.13 -23.75 25.15
CA ARG A 227 10.58 -23.97 25.26
C ARG A 227 10.83 -24.68 26.58
N ALA A 228 11.06 -25.98 26.53
CA ALA A 228 11.77 -26.67 27.59
C ALA A 228 13.11 -25.97 27.75
N CYS A 229 13.34 -25.41 28.93
CA CYS A 229 14.59 -24.79 29.32
C CYS A 229 15.66 -25.90 29.39
N PRO A 230 16.72 -25.91 28.55
CA PRO A 230 17.88 -26.73 28.82
C PRO A 230 18.73 -26.00 29.86
N ALA A 231 18.85 -26.59 31.03
CA ALA A 231 19.83 -26.20 32.01
C ALA A 231 21.25 -26.31 31.43
N ARG A 232 22.13 -25.43 31.95
CA ARG A 232 23.60 -25.39 31.85
C ARG A 232 24.20 -24.62 30.67
N MET A 233 24.83 -23.51 31.07
CA MET A 233 25.92 -22.87 30.36
C MET A 233 27.11 -23.84 30.30
N ASP A 234 27.62 -24.11 29.11
CA ASP A 234 29.01 -24.51 28.90
C ASP A 234 29.56 -23.73 27.71
N ALA A 235 30.83 -23.38 27.82
CA ALA A 235 31.51 -22.32 27.10
C ALA A 235 31.68 -22.54 25.59
N CYS A 236 31.77 -21.41 24.88
CA CYS A 236 32.03 -21.27 23.45
C CYS A 236 33.49 -21.62 23.11
N PRO A 237 33.78 -22.42 22.06
CA PRO A 237 35.08 -22.40 21.38
C PRO A 237 35.02 -21.53 20.11
N SER A 238 36.12 -20.80 19.89
CA SER A 238 36.39 -19.85 18.81
C SER A 238 36.48 -20.48 17.40
N PRO A 239 36.35 -19.68 16.32
CA PRO A 239 36.17 -20.21 14.97
C PRO A 239 37.51 -20.66 14.35
N SER A 240 37.56 -21.90 13.86
CA SER A 240 38.62 -22.36 12.96
C SER A 240 38.19 -22.21 11.50
N ARG A 241 39.13 -21.67 10.70
CA ARG A 241 39.05 -21.42 9.26
C ARG A 241 38.59 -22.65 8.48
N VAL A 242 37.62 -22.48 7.58
CA VAL A 242 37.34 -23.42 6.49
C VAL A 242 38.12 -22.99 5.26
N GLN A 243 38.98 -23.89 4.77
CA GLN A 243 39.74 -23.78 3.53
C GLN A 243 38.98 -24.56 2.44
N LEU A 244 38.69 -23.92 1.30
CA LEU A 244 38.11 -24.57 0.12
C LEU A 244 39.23 -25.32 -0.64
N PRO A 245 39.00 -26.56 -1.12
CA PRO A 245 39.84 -27.13 -2.15
C PRO A 245 39.33 -26.74 -3.56
N ALA A 246 40.30 -26.56 -4.45
CA ALA A 246 40.13 -26.29 -5.87
C ALA A 246 40.13 -27.60 -6.70
N ALA A 247 39.66 -27.43 -7.94
CA ALA A 247 39.49 -28.37 -9.06
C ALA A 247 38.16 -29.15 -9.08
#